data_AF-J9G0G8-F1
#
_entry.id   AF-J9G0G8-F1
#
_cell.length_a   1.000
_cell.length_b   1.000
_cell.length_c   1.000
_cell.angle_alpha   90.00
_cell.angle_beta   90.00
_cell.angle_gamma   90.00
#
_symmetry.space_group_name_H-M   'P 1'
#
loop_
_entity.id
_entity.type
_entity.pdbx_description
1 polymer ?
#
loop_
_entity_poly.entity_id
_entity_poly.type
_entity_poly.pdbx_seq_one_letter_code
_entity_poly.pdbx_strand_id
1 'polypeptide(L)'
;MEHLIIPKDYHADLNLHDTQVAIKTVKDFFQQTLAQKLNLLRVSAPIFVTPSSGLNDNLNGVERPVSFDIKDQEETAEIVHSLAKWKRYALKKYGFQHGEGLYTDMIAIRRDEDLDNIHSVYVDQWDWEKVISKEERNMDTLIRTVRTIYSVLRKTEKYMAVQYDYIE
;
A
#
# COMPACT_ATOMS: atom_id res chain seq x y z
N MET A 1 -22.29 9.42 -3.18
CA MET A 1 -22.51 8.77 -4.50
C MET A 1 -22.72 9.78 -5.63
N GLU A 2 -22.63 11.09 -5.39
CA GLU A 2 -22.82 12.11 -6.43
C GLU A 2 -21.75 12.07 -7.55
N HIS A 3 -20.60 11.43 -7.30
CA HIS A 3 -19.48 11.34 -8.25
C HIS A 3 -19.31 9.97 -8.91
N LEU A 4 -20.29 9.07 -8.78
CA LEU A 4 -20.20 7.75 -9.41
C LEU A 4 -20.48 7.84 -10.91
N ILE A 5 -19.50 7.48 -11.72
CA ILE A 5 -19.57 7.43 -13.18
C ILE A 5 -19.60 5.96 -13.62
N ILE A 6 -20.69 5.54 -14.27
CA ILE A 6 -20.77 4.23 -14.93
C ILE A 6 -20.83 4.50 -16.44
N PRO A 7 -19.83 4.03 -17.22
CA PRO A 7 -19.84 4.21 -18.67
C PRO A 7 -21.12 3.68 -19.30
N LYS A 8 -21.62 4.40 -20.31
CA LYS A 8 -22.72 3.91 -21.15
C LYS A 8 -22.26 2.60 -21.80
N ASP A 9 -23.04 1.54 -21.60
CA ASP A 9 -22.78 0.18 -22.10
C ASP A 9 -21.67 -0.61 -21.36
N TYR A 10 -21.32 -0.22 -20.12
CA TYR A 10 -20.46 -1.03 -19.26
C TYR A 10 -21.06 -2.42 -18.98
N HIS A 11 -20.27 -3.46 -19.20
CA HIS A 11 -20.53 -4.81 -18.73
C HIS A 11 -19.23 -5.39 -18.15
N ALA A 12 -19.35 -6.26 -17.16
CA ALA A 12 -18.19 -6.93 -16.58
C ALA A 12 -17.83 -8.16 -17.43
N ASP A 13 -16.59 -8.23 -17.91
CA ASP A 13 -16.07 -9.36 -18.69
C ASP A 13 -15.91 -10.64 -17.83
N LEU A 14 -15.71 -10.47 -16.53
CA LEU A 14 -15.59 -11.55 -15.56
C LEU A 14 -16.85 -11.67 -14.69
N ASN A 15 -17.21 -12.91 -14.35
CA ASN A 15 -18.14 -13.15 -13.25
C ASN A 15 -17.47 -12.86 -11.89
N LEU A 16 -18.26 -12.89 -10.81
CA LEU A 16 -17.77 -12.56 -9.46
C LEU A 16 -16.67 -13.50 -8.97
N HIS A 17 -16.77 -14.80 -9.26
CA HIS A 17 -15.77 -15.79 -8.86
C HIS A 17 -14.43 -15.51 -9.55
N ASP A 18 -14.46 -15.35 -10.87
CA ASP A 18 -13.24 -15.14 -11.66
C ASP A 18 -12.61 -13.77 -11.38
N THR A 19 -13.43 -12.78 -11.03
CA THR A 19 -12.95 -11.48 -10.52
C THR A 19 -12.10 -11.65 -9.26
N GLN A 20 -12.53 -12.49 -8.30
CA GLN A 20 -11.72 -12.75 -7.09
C GLN A 20 -10.40 -13.45 -7.43
N VAL A 21 -10.43 -14.40 -8.37
CA VAL A 21 -9.21 -15.08 -8.85
C VAL A 21 -8.26 -14.07 -9.52
N ALA A 22 -8.77 -13.17 -10.35
CA ALA A 22 -7.98 -12.14 -11.03
C ALA A 22 -7.37 -11.14 -10.04
N ILE A 23 -8.14 -10.67 -9.05
CA ILE A 23 -7.66 -9.78 -7.98
C ILE A 23 -6.49 -10.44 -7.22
N LYS A 24 -6.64 -11.70 -6.83
CA LYS A 24 -5.56 -12.42 -6.14
C LYS A 24 -4.33 -12.55 -7.04
N THR A 25 -4.54 -12.92 -8.30
CA THR A 25 -3.46 -13.16 -9.27
C THR A 25 -2.62 -11.91 -9.53
N VAL A 26 -3.26 -10.75 -9.75
CA VAL A 26 -2.54 -9.48 -9.95
C VAL A 26 -1.79 -9.06 -8.70
N LYS A 27 -2.39 -9.23 -7.51
CA LYS A 27 -1.77 -8.84 -6.24
C LYS A 27 -0.54 -9.70 -5.93
N ASP A 28 -0.66 -11.01 -6.04
CA ASP A 28 0.43 -11.95 -5.78
C ASP A 28 1.61 -11.74 -6.73
N PHE A 29 1.34 -11.56 -8.02
CA PHE A 29 2.41 -11.36 -8.99
C PHE A 29 3.14 -10.03 -8.76
N PHE A 30 2.39 -8.94 -8.57
CA PHE A 30 2.97 -7.62 -8.33
C PHE A 30 3.83 -7.61 -7.06
N GLN A 31 3.30 -8.10 -5.94
CA GLN A 31 4.01 -8.04 -4.65
C GLN A 31 5.30 -8.87 -4.67
N GLN A 32 5.28 -10.06 -5.27
CA GLN A 32 6.47 -10.91 -5.40
C GLN A 32 7.54 -10.23 -6.26
N THR A 33 7.12 -9.63 -7.38
CA THR A 33 8.04 -8.96 -8.30
C THR A 33 8.61 -7.67 -7.69
N LEU A 34 7.80 -6.89 -6.96
CA LEU A 34 8.23 -5.70 -6.24
C LEU A 34 9.29 -6.06 -5.18
N ALA A 35 8.99 -7.06 -4.35
CA ALA A 35 9.87 -7.53 -3.30
C ALA A 35 11.23 -7.97 -3.84
N GLN A 36 11.25 -8.77 -4.91
CA GLN A 36 12.48 -9.20 -5.57
C GLN A 36 13.26 -8.02 -6.17
N LYS A 37 12.58 -7.07 -6.83
CA LYS A 37 13.25 -5.96 -7.53
C LYS A 37 13.81 -4.88 -6.63
N LEU A 38 13.21 -4.69 -5.46
CA LEU A 38 13.65 -3.69 -4.49
C LEU A 38 14.34 -4.29 -3.26
N ASN A 39 14.56 -5.60 -3.23
CA ASN A 39 15.13 -6.33 -2.09
C ASN A 39 14.35 -6.09 -0.79
N LEU A 40 13.04 -6.31 -0.86
CA LEU A 40 12.12 -6.09 0.25
C LEU A 40 11.70 -7.41 0.89
N LEU A 41 11.67 -7.45 2.22
CA LEU A 41 11.06 -8.51 2.99
C LEU A 41 9.62 -8.15 3.33
N ARG A 42 8.68 -9.09 3.13
CA ARG A 42 7.31 -8.92 3.64
C ARG A 42 7.31 -8.99 5.16
N VAL A 43 6.72 -7.99 5.81
CA VAL A 43 6.58 -7.95 7.28
C VAL A 43 5.11 -7.74 7.66
N SER A 44 4.73 -8.22 8.85
CA SER A 44 3.42 -7.92 9.43
C SER A 44 3.41 -6.52 10.03
N ALA A 45 2.41 -5.72 9.66
CA ALA A 45 2.22 -4.36 10.15
C ALA A 45 1.09 -4.22 11.17
N PRO A 46 1.14 -3.20 12.04
CA PRO A 46 0.01 -2.85 12.90
C PRO A 46 -1.16 -2.30 12.07
N ILE A 47 -2.38 -2.65 12.48
CA ILE A 47 -3.63 -2.08 11.95
C ILE A 47 -4.02 -0.80 12.73
N PHE A 48 -3.58 -0.72 13.98
CA PHE A 48 -3.82 0.42 14.85
C PHE A 48 -2.60 0.67 15.74
N VAL A 49 -2.47 1.90 16.19
CA VAL A 49 -1.41 2.35 17.10
C VAL A 49 -2.00 3.26 18.17
N THR A 50 -1.26 3.48 19.26
CA THR A 50 -1.64 4.50 20.24
C THR A 50 -1.23 5.88 19.73
N PRO A 51 -2.02 6.94 19.99
CA PRO A 51 -1.62 8.32 19.70
C PRO A 51 -0.26 8.67 20.31
N SER A 52 0.00 8.24 21.55
CA SER A 52 1.26 8.46 22.27
C SER A 52 2.49 7.90 21.57
N SER A 53 2.35 6.87 20.72
CA SER A 53 3.47 6.29 19.97
C SER A 53 4.05 7.25 18.93
N GLY A 54 3.25 8.22 18.47
CA GLY A 54 3.62 9.12 17.37
C GLY A 54 3.84 8.43 16.02
N LEU A 55 3.49 7.14 15.90
CA LEU A 55 3.73 6.31 14.72
C LEU A 55 2.64 6.46 13.65
N ASN A 56 1.46 6.96 14.02
CA ASN A 56 0.42 7.27 13.05
C ASN A 56 0.82 8.49 12.21
N ASP A 57 0.47 8.43 10.92
CA ASP A 57 0.66 9.55 10.01
C ASP A 57 -0.60 10.43 10.02
N ASN A 58 -0.41 11.73 10.18
CA ASN A 58 -1.52 12.67 10.32
C ASN A 58 -1.97 13.24 8.97
N LEU A 59 -1.43 12.75 7.85
CA LEU A 59 -1.70 13.26 6.50
C LEU A 59 -1.53 14.80 6.42
N ASN A 60 -2.59 15.56 6.13
CA ASN A 60 -2.54 17.03 6.09
C ASN A 60 -2.80 17.68 7.46
N GLY A 61 -3.07 16.87 8.49
CA GLY A 61 -3.33 17.31 9.87
C GLY A 61 -4.77 17.73 10.15
N VAL A 62 -5.67 17.57 9.16
CA VAL A 62 -7.10 17.91 9.29
C VAL A 62 -7.98 16.66 9.30
N GLU A 63 -7.52 15.58 8.69
CA GLU A 63 -8.23 14.31 8.60
C GLU A 63 -8.25 13.61 9.96
N ARG A 64 -9.42 13.14 10.39
CA ARG A 64 -9.58 12.52 11.70
C ARG A 64 -9.33 11.01 11.60
N PRO A 65 -8.49 10.42 12.47
CA PRO A 65 -8.40 8.98 12.57
C PRO A 65 -9.67 8.36 13.12
N VAL A 66 -9.85 7.07 12.83
CA VAL A 66 -10.85 6.24 13.50
C VAL A 66 -10.24 5.80 14.83
N SER A 67 -10.71 6.40 15.92
CA SER A 67 -10.29 6.05 17.28
C SER A 67 -11.28 5.12 17.97
N PHE A 68 -10.80 4.24 18.84
CA PHE A 68 -11.62 3.34 19.65
C PHE A 68 -10.96 3.05 21.00
N ASP A 69 -11.77 2.69 21.99
CA ASP A 69 -11.32 2.23 23.30
C ASP A 69 -10.95 0.75 23.28
N ILE A 70 -9.94 0.37 24.07
CA ILE A 70 -9.57 -1.03 24.30
C ILE A 70 -9.91 -1.32 25.76
N LYS A 71 -10.79 -2.30 26.01
CA LYS A 71 -11.32 -2.62 27.34
C LYS A 71 -10.26 -2.70 28.44
N ASP A 72 -9.09 -3.25 28.13
CA ASP A 72 -7.99 -3.49 29.07
C ASP A 72 -6.84 -2.47 28.94
N GLN A 73 -7.08 -1.29 28.34
CA GLN A 73 -6.10 -0.21 28.24
C GLN A 73 -6.72 1.14 28.64
N GLU A 74 -5.92 1.99 29.28
CA GLU A 74 -6.34 3.36 29.62
C GLU A 74 -6.30 4.31 28.42
N GLU A 75 -5.43 4.02 27.44
CA GLU A 75 -5.27 4.84 26.24
C GLU A 75 -6.18 4.33 25.09
N THR A 76 -6.66 5.25 24.26
CA THR A 76 -7.35 4.92 23.02
C THR A 76 -6.37 4.44 21.95
N ALA A 77 -6.87 3.61 21.04
CA ALA A 77 -6.15 3.24 19.83
C ALA A 77 -6.73 3.99 18.62
N GLU A 78 -5.90 4.16 17.60
CA GLU A 78 -6.26 4.77 16.33
C GLU A 78 -5.90 3.83 15.19
N ILE A 79 -6.85 3.61 14.27
CA ILE A 79 -6.58 2.93 12.99
C ILE A 79 -5.55 3.77 12.22
N VAL A 80 -4.55 3.09 11.67
CA VAL A 80 -3.49 3.75 10.91
C VAL A 80 -4.04 4.37 9.63
N HIS A 81 -3.64 5.61 9.32
CA HIS A 81 -3.88 6.21 8.00
C HIS A 81 -2.80 5.83 6.99
N SER A 82 -1.57 5.67 7.48
CA SER A 82 -0.36 5.35 6.73
C SER A 82 0.69 4.84 7.72
N LEU A 83 1.60 3.97 7.27
CA LEU A 83 2.69 3.46 8.08
C LEU A 83 4.01 4.19 7.81
N ALA A 84 3.99 5.37 7.16
CA ALA A 84 5.19 6.12 6.77
C ALA A 84 6.25 6.22 7.90
N LYS A 85 5.84 6.65 9.11
CA LYS A 85 6.74 6.73 10.27
C LYS A 85 7.11 5.35 10.81
N TRP A 86 6.13 4.44 10.87
CA TRP A 86 6.31 3.08 11.39
C TRP A 86 7.33 2.28 10.58
N LYS A 87 7.31 2.33 9.24
CA LYS A 87 8.22 1.54 8.40
C LYS A 87 9.68 1.88 8.69
N ARG A 88 9.99 3.17 8.84
CA ARG A 88 11.35 3.61 9.18
C ARG A 88 11.77 3.21 10.60
N TYR A 89 10.84 3.24 11.56
CA TYR A 89 11.06 2.68 12.90
C TYR A 89 11.33 1.17 12.83
N ALA A 90 10.54 0.42 12.06
CA ALA A 90 10.64 -1.03 11.90
C ALA A 90 11.96 -1.45 11.24
N LEU A 91 12.39 -0.78 10.16
CA LEU A 91 13.69 -1.04 9.53
C LEU A 91 14.83 -1.00 10.55
N LYS A 92 14.86 0.04 11.40
CA LYS A 92 15.87 0.17 12.46
C LYS A 92 15.73 -0.91 13.52
N LYS A 93 14.51 -1.14 14.01
CA LYS A 93 14.23 -2.08 15.11
C LYS A 93 14.56 -3.52 14.73
N TYR A 94 14.30 -3.90 13.48
CA TYR A 94 14.51 -5.26 12.99
C TYR A 94 15.91 -5.48 12.38
N GLY A 95 16.73 -4.41 12.30
CA GLY A 95 18.12 -4.52 11.89
C GLY A 95 18.34 -4.69 10.40
N PHE A 96 17.47 -4.10 9.56
CA PHE A 96 17.67 -4.07 8.10
C PHE A 96 18.95 -3.32 7.73
N GLN A 97 19.70 -3.86 6.78
CA GLN A 97 20.97 -3.33 6.31
C GLN A 97 20.79 -2.49 5.03
N HIS A 98 21.87 -1.82 4.62
CA HIS A 98 21.89 -1.02 3.40
C HIS A 98 21.43 -1.84 2.17
N GLY A 99 20.51 -1.27 1.40
CA GLY A 99 19.94 -1.92 0.21
C GLY A 99 18.83 -2.92 0.52
N GLU A 100 18.59 -3.28 1.78
CA GLU A 100 17.43 -4.06 2.21
C GLU A 100 16.26 -3.13 2.55
N GLY A 101 15.05 -3.66 2.41
CA GLY A 101 13.84 -2.95 2.78
C GLY A 101 12.74 -3.88 3.25
N LEU A 102 11.61 -3.28 3.59
CA LEU A 102 10.41 -4.02 3.95
C LEU A 102 9.23 -3.55 3.09
N TYR A 103 8.24 -4.41 2.96
CA TYR A 103 6.90 -4.03 2.55
C TYR A 103 5.84 -4.72 3.40
N THR A 104 4.66 -4.14 3.44
CA THR A 104 3.48 -4.71 4.09
C THR A 104 2.26 -4.51 3.21
N ASP A 105 1.30 -5.42 3.36
CA ASP A 105 -0.04 -5.25 2.82
C ASP A 105 -0.81 -4.38 3.81
N MET A 106 -0.68 -3.06 3.65
CA MET A 106 -1.28 -2.08 4.56
C MET A 106 -2.76 -1.91 4.23
N ILE A 107 -3.58 -1.81 5.27
CA ILE A 107 -5.00 -1.47 5.17
C ILE A 107 -5.26 -0.29 6.11
N ALA A 108 -5.95 0.72 5.60
CA ALA A 108 -6.35 1.91 6.33
C ALA A 108 -7.84 2.22 6.11
N ILE A 109 -8.40 2.97 7.05
CA ILE A 109 -9.75 3.55 6.94
C ILE A 109 -9.63 5.06 6.89
N ARG A 110 -9.95 5.66 5.74
CA ARG A 110 -9.98 7.11 5.52
C ARG A 110 -11.42 7.61 5.59
N ARG A 111 -11.87 7.86 6.82
CA ARG A 111 -13.27 8.22 7.11
C ARG A 111 -13.72 9.57 6.54
N ASP A 112 -12.77 10.46 6.25
CA ASP A 112 -13.03 11.84 5.80
C ASP A 112 -12.69 12.00 4.29
N GLU A 113 -12.62 10.89 3.53
CA GLU A 113 -12.31 10.89 2.08
C GLU A 113 -13.53 11.28 1.22
N ASP A 114 -13.31 12.12 0.20
CA ASP A 114 -14.32 12.43 -0.82
C ASP A 114 -14.40 11.28 -1.84
N LEU A 115 -15.55 10.61 -1.90
CA LEU A 115 -15.70 9.35 -2.65
C LEU A 115 -16.09 9.55 -4.12
N ASP A 116 -15.38 8.82 -4.99
CA ASP A 116 -15.68 8.69 -6.42
C ASP A 116 -15.29 7.27 -6.94
N ASN A 117 -15.14 7.10 -8.25
CA ASN A 117 -14.78 5.82 -8.87
C ASN A 117 -13.40 5.26 -8.46
N ILE A 118 -12.47 6.10 -8.01
CA ILE A 118 -11.09 5.71 -7.67
C ILE A 118 -10.73 6.02 -6.20
N HIS A 119 -11.58 6.78 -5.49
CA HIS A 119 -11.41 7.11 -4.07
C HIS A 119 -12.37 6.32 -3.18
N SER A 120 -11.83 5.63 -2.18
CA SER A 120 -12.55 4.73 -1.27
C SER A 120 -12.18 5.01 0.18
N VAL A 121 -13.15 4.85 1.10
CA VAL A 121 -12.87 4.88 2.55
C VAL A 121 -11.95 3.74 2.99
N TYR A 122 -11.97 2.63 2.26
CA TYR A 122 -11.06 1.51 2.45
C TYR A 122 -9.87 1.69 1.51
N VAL A 123 -8.68 1.79 2.09
CA VAL A 123 -7.43 1.96 1.34
C VAL A 123 -6.53 0.78 1.63
N ASP A 124 -6.11 0.07 0.57
CA ASP A 124 -5.03 -0.90 0.64
C ASP A 124 -3.80 -0.44 -0.14
N GLN A 125 -2.61 -0.79 0.36
CA GLN A 125 -1.34 -0.37 -0.24
C GLN A 125 -0.26 -1.44 -0.03
N TRP A 126 0.61 -1.60 -1.03
CA TRP A 126 1.94 -2.15 -0.80
C TRP A 126 2.81 -1.06 -0.18
N ASP A 127 2.69 -0.90 1.13
CA ASP A 127 3.40 0.14 1.85
C ASP A 127 4.83 -0.33 2.13
N TRP A 128 5.83 0.32 1.53
CA TRP A 128 7.21 -0.15 1.49
C TRP A 128 8.23 0.93 1.87
N GLU A 129 9.39 0.50 2.36
CA GLU A 129 10.51 1.37 2.72
C GLU A 129 11.84 0.64 2.50
N LYS A 130 12.90 1.34 2.09
CA LYS A 130 14.22 0.74 1.83
C LYS A 130 15.33 1.56 2.47
N VAL A 131 16.31 0.90 3.07
CA VAL A 131 17.49 1.56 3.65
C VAL A 131 18.40 2.03 2.52
N ILE A 132 18.63 3.34 2.45
CA ILE A 132 19.60 3.97 1.54
C ILE A 132 20.71 4.65 2.34
N SER A 133 21.89 4.78 1.74
CA SER A 133 22.99 5.53 2.34
C SER A 133 22.77 7.05 2.23
N LYS A 134 23.63 7.86 2.87
CA LYS A 134 23.54 9.31 2.78
C LYS A 134 23.92 9.82 1.38
N GLU A 135 24.86 9.13 0.74
CA GLU A 135 25.40 9.43 -0.59
C GLU A 135 24.35 9.19 -1.68
N GLU A 136 23.44 8.25 -1.45
CA GLU A 136 22.32 7.93 -2.33
C GLU A 136 21.16 8.93 -2.27
N ARG A 137 21.23 9.98 -1.43
CA ARG A 137 20.18 11.02 -1.33
C ARG A 137 20.25 12.02 -2.48
N ASN A 138 20.01 11.52 -3.68
CA ASN A 138 20.10 12.27 -4.93
C ASN A 138 18.97 11.87 -5.90
N MET A 139 18.77 12.69 -6.92
CA MET A 139 17.72 12.48 -7.93
C MET A 139 17.92 11.19 -8.71
N ASP A 140 19.15 10.77 -8.97
CA ASP A 140 19.43 9.56 -9.73
C ASP A 140 18.91 8.31 -9.00
N THR A 141 19.08 8.25 -7.67
CA THR A 141 18.56 7.16 -6.85
C THR A 141 17.04 7.13 -6.86
N LEU A 142 16.38 8.29 -6.77
CA LEU A 142 14.93 8.41 -6.86
C LEU A 142 14.43 7.91 -8.23
N ILE A 143 14.97 8.46 -9.33
CA ILE A 143 14.58 8.10 -10.70
C ILE A 143 14.81 6.61 -10.95
N ARG A 144 15.95 6.05 -10.53
CA ARG A 144 16.25 4.62 -10.65
C ARG A 144 15.24 3.77 -9.90
N THR A 145 14.87 4.16 -8.68
CA THR A 145 13.89 3.44 -7.87
C THR A 145 12.50 3.49 -8.52
N VAL A 146 12.04 4.66 -8.97
CA VAL A 146 10.76 4.83 -9.68
C VAL A 146 10.72 4.02 -10.97
N ARG A 147 11.78 4.06 -11.78
CA ARG A 147 11.88 3.24 -13.01
C ARG A 147 11.83 1.74 -12.70
N THR A 148 12.40 1.32 -11.58
CA THR A 148 12.34 -0.07 -11.13
C THR A 148 10.90 -0.45 -10.80
N ILE A 149 10.18 0.36 -10.01
CA ILE A 149 8.75 0.14 -9.69
C ILE A 149 7.91 0.13 -10.97
N TYR A 150 8.13 1.08 -11.88
CA TYR A 150 7.41 1.12 -13.16
C TYR A 150 7.66 -0.14 -14.01
N SER A 151 8.89 -0.67 -13.99
CA SER A 151 9.20 -1.94 -14.67
C SER A 151 8.46 -3.14 -14.05
N VAL A 152 8.18 -3.10 -12.74
CA VAL A 152 7.36 -4.11 -12.05
C VAL A 152 5.92 -4.02 -12.54
N LEU A 153 5.34 -2.81 -12.58
CA LEU A 153 3.98 -2.59 -13.10
C LEU A 153 3.81 -3.12 -14.54
N ARG A 154 4.74 -2.78 -15.44
CA ARG A 154 4.73 -3.27 -16.84
C ARG A 154 4.87 -4.79 -16.96
N LYS A 155 5.55 -5.44 -16.01
CA LYS A 155 5.65 -6.91 -15.96
C LYS A 155 4.34 -7.52 -15.47
N THR A 156 3.72 -6.92 -14.46
CA THR A 156 2.41 -7.36 -13.96
C THR A 156 1.35 -7.26 -15.04
N GLU A 157 1.27 -6.13 -15.73
CA GLU A 157 0.38 -5.92 -16.87
C GLU A 157 0.55 -7.00 -17.93
N LYS A 158 1.79 -7.25 -18.40
CA LYS A 158 2.08 -8.31 -19.38
C LYS A 158 1.73 -9.70 -18.86
N TYR A 159 1.97 -9.98 -17.59
CA TYR A 159 1.61 -11.25 -16.98
C TYR A 159 0.09 -11.44 -16.99
N MET A 160 -0.67 -10.41 -16.61
CA MET A 160 -2.12 -10.44 -16.64
C MET A 160 -2.67 -10.58 -18.07
N ALA A 161 -2.12 -9.87 -19.04
CA ALA A 161 -2.52 -9.98 -20.46
C ALA A 161 -2.34 -11.39 -21.04
N VAL A 162 -1.35 -12.16 -20.57
CA VAL A 162 -1.18 -13.56 -20.98
C VAL A 162 -2.20 -14.49 -20.32
N GLN A 163 -2.69 -14.15 -19.12
CA GLN A 163 -3.66 -14.98 -18.39
C GLN A 163 -5.12 -14.67 -18.77
N TYR A 164 -5.37 -13.45 -19.27
CA TYR A 164 -6.71 -12.94 -19.55
C TYR A 164 -6.72 -12.26 -20.93
N ASP A 165 -7.29 -12.95 -21.91
CA ASP A 165 -7.27 -12.57 -23.34
C ASP A 165 -7.95 -11.22 -23.68
N TYR A 166 -8.61 -10.58 -22.71
CA TYR A 166 -9.28 -9.28 -22.88
C TYR A 166 -8.49 -8.08 -22.31
N ILE A 167 -7.32 -8.31 -21.70
CA ILE A 167 -6.42 -7.22 -21.26
C ILE A 167 -5.42 -6.95 -22.39
N GLU A 168 -5.60 -5.84 -23.13
CA GLU A 168 -4.67 -5.38 -24.18
C GLU A 168 -3.33 -4.87 -23.65
#